data_AF-A0A9E3WGC0-F1
#
_entry.id   AF-A0A9E3WGC0-F1
#
_cell.length_a   1.000
_cell.length_b   1.000
_cell.length_c   1.000
_cell.angle_alpha   90.00
_cell.angle_beta   90.00
_cell.angle_gamma   90.00
#
_symmetry.space_group_name_H-M   'P 1'
#
loop_
_entity.id
_entity.type
_entity.pdbx_description
1 polymer ?
#
loop_
_entity_poly.entity_id
_entity_poly.type
_entity_poly.pdbx_seq_one_letter_code
_entity_poly.pdbx_strand_id
1 'polypeptide(L)' 'MSHCMFRTSWGGALFCQDPAYLEGFCKFHHAALLRGEINERGVINERLSDQARRREINFHGIQGTDGTYVEE' A
#
# COMPACT_ATOMS: atom_id res chain seq x y z
N MET A 1 -3.38 -0.33 18.64
CA MET A 1 -2.91 0.59 17.58
C MET A 1 -3.55 0.15 16.28
N SER A 2 -4.18 1.05 15.53
CA SER A 2 -4.69 0.74 14.19
C SER A 2 -3.55 0.78 13.17
N HIS A 3 -3.57 -0.16 12.23
CA HIS A 3 -2.69 -0.17 11.06
C HIS A 3 -3.31 0.67 9.93
N CYS A 4 -2.50 1.01 8.94
CA CYS A 4 -2.93 1.71 7.73
C CYS A 4 -4.04 0.94 7.01
N MET A 5 -5.12 1.63 6.63
CA MET A 5 -6.27 1.02 5.96
C MET A 5 -6.05 0.69 4.48
N PHE A 6 -4.89 1.04 3.91
CA PHE A 6 -4.56 0.71 2.53
C PHE A 6 -4.49 -0.81 2.36
N ARG A 7 -5.31 -1.35 1.44
CA ARG A 7 -5.33 -2.77 1.10
C ARG A 7 -4.40 -3.04 -0.08
N THR A 8 -3.44 -3.91 0.13
CA THR A 8 -2.47 -4.29 -0.89
C THR A 8 -3.06 -5.32 -1.83
N SER A 9 -2.52 -5.39 -3.04
CA SER A 9 -2.81 -6.48 -3.96
C SER A 9 -2.03 -7.77 -3.65
N TRP A 10 -1.14 -7.77 -2.65
CA TRP A 10 -0.38 -8.96 -2.25
C TRP A 10 -1.28 -9.95 -1.51
N GLY A 11 -1.40 -11.18 -2.03
CA GLY A 11 -2.22 -12.23 -1.41
C GLY A 11 -3.72 -11.89 -1.31
N GLY A 12 -4.19 -10.87 -2.04
CA GLY A 12 -5.59 -10.49 -2.19
C GLY A 12 -6.26 -9.80 -0.98
N ALA A 13 -5.66 -9.77 0.21
CA ALA A 13 -6.36 -9.31 1.41
C ALA A 13 -5.49 -8.67 2.51
N LEU A 14 -4.20 -8.42 2.27
CA LEU A 14 -3.35 -7.81 3.29
C LEU A 14 -3.54 -6.29 3.35
N PHE A 15 -3.44 -5.76 4.56
CA PHE A 15 -3.35 -4.33 4.79
C PHE A 15 -1.88 -3.92 4.94
N CYS A 16 -1.59 -2.66 4.68
CA CYS A 16 -0.32 -2.05 5.05
C CYS A 16 -0.15 -2.12 6.59
N GLN A 17 0.96 -2.68 7.06
CA GLN A 17 1.20 -2.95 8.48
C GLN A 17 1.76 -1.73 9.24
N ASP A 18 2.07 -0.65 8.53
CA ASP A 18 2.55 0.58 9.16
C ASP A 18 1.46 1.22 10.05
N PRO A 19 1.85 1.90 11.14
CA PRO A 19 0.91 2.58 12.01
C PRO A 19 0.06 3.61 11.26
N ALA A 20 -1.24 3.66 11.58
CA ALA A 20 -2.12 4.71 11.09
C ALA A 20 -1.64 6.08 11.57
N TYR A 21 -1.70 7.07 10.68
CA TYR A 21 -1.35 8.46 10.93
C TYR A 21 -2.56 9.38 10.79
N LEU A 22 -2.96 9.72 9.56
CA LEU A 22 -4.08 10.60 9.25
C LEU A 22 -5.01 9.95 8.24
N GLU A 23 -6.31 10.19 8.38
CA GLU A 23 -7.37 9.64 7.51
C GLU A 23 -7.34 8.12 7.40
N GLY A 24 -6.83 7.44 8.44
CA GLY A 24 -6.68 5.98 8.46
C GLY A 24 -5.47 5.46 7.68
N PHE A 25 -4.67 6.32 7.06
CA PHE A 25 -3.46 5.96 6.30
C PHE A 25 -2.18 6.17 7.11
N CYS A 26 -1.13 5.41 6.82
CA CYS A 26 0.23 5.73 7.27
C CYS A 26 0.76 6.99 6.56
N LYS A 27 1.91 7.53 6.99
CA LYS A 27 2.50 8.74 6.40
C LYS A 27 2.72 8.61 4.89
N PHE A 28 3.15 7.44 4.42
CA PHE A 28 3.40 7.18 3.01
C PHE A 28 2.10 7.18 2.19
N HIS A 29 1.09 6.42 2.60
CA HIS A 29 -0.19 6.33 1.88
C HIS A 29 -0.98 7.63 1.98
N HIS A 30 -0.90 8.37 3.09
CA HIS A 30 -1.47 9.71 3.19
C HIS A 30 -0.79 10.68 2.20
N ALA A 31 0.54 10.61 2.02
CA ALA A 31 1.21 11.41 1.01
C ALA A 31 0.79 11.02 -0.42
N ALA A 32 0.51 9.75 -0.67
CA ALA A 32 -0.02 9.28 -1.95
C ALA A 32 -1.46 9.79 -2.19
N LEU A 33 -2.28 9.87 -1.13
CA LEU A 33 -3.60 10.48 -1.17
C LEU A 33 -3.52 11.96 -1.56
N LEU A 34 -2.66 12.74 -0.89
CA LEU A 34 -2.47 14.16 -1.20
C LEU A 34 -1.98 14.43 -2.63
N ARG A 35 -1.25 13.49 -3.23
CA ARG A 35 -0.80 13.55 -4.63
C ARG A 35 -1.85 13.07 -5.64
N GLY A 36 -3.00 12.57 -5.20
CA GLY A 36 -4.03 11.99 -6.07
C GLY A 36 -3.63 10.65 -6.69
N GLU A 37 -2.62 9.97 -6.13
CA GLU A 37 -2.14 8.66 -6.57
C GLU A 37 -3.06 7.53 -6.07
N ILE A 38 -3.75 7.76 -4.94
CA ILE A 38 -4.84 6.94 -4.42
C ILE A 38 -6.04 7.83 -4.06
N ASN A 39 -7.23 7.26 -3.95
CA ASN A 39 -8.39 7.96 -3.40
C ASN A 39 -8.57 7.67 -1.90
N GLU A 40 -9.57 8.31 -1.27
CA GLU A 40 -9.91 8.16 0.16
C GLU A 40 -10.26 6.72 0.57
N ARG A 41 -10.58 5.85 -0.40
CA ARG A 41 -10.84 4.42 -0.17
C ARG A 41 -9.58 3.56 -0.30
N GLY A 42 -8.41 4.16 -0.53
CA GLY A 42 -7.15 3.46 -0.72
C GLY A 42 -7.01 2.81 -2.10
N VAL A 43 -7.80 3.21 -3.10
CA VAL A 43 -7.72 2.67 -4.45
C VAL A 43 -6.73 3.48 -5.29
N ILE A 44 -5.73 2.81 -5.87
CA ILE A 44 -4.74 3.43 -6.77
C ILE A 44 -5.45 3.99 -8.00
N ASN A 45 -5.13 5.23 -8.34
CA ASN A 45 -5.64 5.93 -9.51
C ASN A 45 -5.26 5.18 -10.79
N GLU A 46 -6.25 4.86 -11.62
CA GLU A 46 -6.05 4.16 -12.90
C GLU A 46 -5.21 4.98 -13.88
N ARG A 47 -5.20 6.31 -13.76
CA ARG A 47 -4.41 7.21 -14.60
C ARG A 47 -2.92 7.27 -14.22
N LEU A 48 -2.51 6.69 -13.08
CA LEU A 48 -1.11 6.60 -12.71
C LEU A 48 -0.41 5.56 -13.60
N SER A 49 0.30 6.02 -14.62
CA SER A 49 0.95 5.18 -15.63
C SER A 49 2.30 4.59 -15.17
N ASP A 50 2.96 5.21 -14.18
CA ASP A 50 4.23 4.75 -13.63
C ASP A 50 4.05 3.44 -12.85
N GLN A 51 4.45 2.33 -13.48
CA GLN A 51 4.32 0.99 -12.90
C GLN A 51 5.22 0.78 -11.68
N ALA A 52 6.39 1.44 -11.61
CA ALA A 52 7.27 1.34 -10.47
C ALA A 52 6.62 2.02 -9.26
N ARG A 53 6.07 3.22 -9.46
CA ARG A 53 5.32 3.93 -8.42
C ARG A 53 4.08 3.18 -7.96
N ARG A 54 3.32 2.57 -8.88
CA ARG A 54 2.18 1.70 -8.53
C ARG A 54 2.61 0.55 -7.62
N ARG A 55 3.72 -0.13 -7.94
CA ARG A 55 4.26 -1.23 -7.13
C ARG A 55 4.69 -0.74 -5.75
N GLU A 56 5.39 0.38 -5.68
CA GLU A 56 5.79 1.00 -4.42
C GLU A 56 4.57 1.29 -3.53
N ILE A 57 3.52 1.87 -4.11
CA ILE A 57 2.26 2.12 -3.38
C ILE A 57 1.60 0.81 -2.92
N ASN A 58 1.59 -0.20 -3.76
CA ASN A 58 0.90 -1.46 -3.47
C ASN A 58 1.60 -2.27 -2.37
N PHE A 59 2.92 -2.29 -2.33
CA PHE A 59 3.68 -3.17 -1.45
C PHE A 59 4.29 -2.46 -0.23
N HIS A 60 4.10 -1.15 -0.10
CA HIS A 60 4.51 -0.42 1.09
C HIS A 60 3.87 -0.98 2.36
N GLY A 61 4.67 -1.17 3.41
CA GLY A 61 4.24 -1.68 4.70
C GLY A 61 3.87 -3.17 4.70
N ILE A 62 4.15 -3.91 3.62
CA ILE A 62 4.16 -5.38 3.67
C ILE A 62 5.50 -5.80 4.25
N GLN A 63 5.49 -6.31 5.47
CA GLN A 63 6.60 -7.07 5.99
C GLN A 63 6.63 -8.37 5.19
N GLY A 64 7.66 -8.55 4.37
CA GLY A 64 7.89 -9.82 3.72
C GLY A 64 7.89 -10.90 4.79
N THR A 65 7.08 -11.93 4.63
CA THR A 65 7.44 -13.19 5.24
C THR A 65 8.83 -13.51 4.69
N ASP A 66 9.83 -13.71 5.56
CA ASP A 66 11.16 -14.22 5.21
C ASP A 66 11.09 -15.67 4.66
N GLY A 67 10.16 -15.93 3.74
CA GLY A 67 10.03 -17.16 2.99
C GLY A 67 10.74 -16.97 1.67
N THR A 68 11.98 -17.47 1.60
CA THR A 68 12.66 -17.76 0.35
C THR A 68 11.68 -18.47 -0.58
N TYR A 69 11.27 -17.81 -1.67
CA TYR A 69 10.61 -18.51 -2.76
C TYR A 69 11.66 -19.42 -3.40
N VAL A 70 11.56 -20.72 -3.12
CA VAL A 70 12.25 -21.76 -3.90
C VAL A 70 11.34 -22.02 -5.10
N GLU A 71 11.72 -21.54 -6.28
CA GLU A 71 11.13 -22.03 -7.52
C GLU A 71 11.60 -23.48 -7.70
N GLU A 72 10.66 -24.44 -7.77
CA GLU A 72 10.92 -25.80 -8.26
C GLU A 72 11.03 -25.82 -9.79
#